data_AF-A0A3A6D5A4-F1
#
_entry.id   AF-A0A3A6D5A4-F1
#
_cell.length_a   1.000
_cell.length_b   1.000
_cell.length_c   1.000
_cell.angle_alpha   90.00
_cell.angle_beta   90.00
_cell.angle_gamma   90.00
#
_symmetry.space_group_name_H-M   'P 1'
#
loop_
_entity.id
_entity.type
_entity.pdbx_description
1 polymer ?
#
loop_
_entity_poly.entity_id
_entity_poly.type
_entity_poly.pdbx_seq_one_letter_code
_entity_poly.pdbx_strand_id
1 'polypeptide(L)'
;MKMCYALQPGFYQAFSKAGDVTVLFHEMQEQQRNKILIAIDVASLQKSAEAFFQKEIQRSGNCLYYDHFLKSCIYEVEIQNGVACLNDCTNPFYQLLKRKYRCLIVQEVDK
;
A
#
# COMPACT_ATOMS: atom_id res chain seq x y z
N MET A 1 12.60 1.92 -1.93
CA MET A 1 11.29 1.21 -1.90
C MET A 1 10.23 2.19 -1.41
N LYS A 2 8.95 1.98 -1.73
CA LYS A 2 7.85 2.86 -1.29
C LYS A 2 6.91 2.08 -0.38
N MET A 3 6.71 2.58 0.84
CA MET A 3 5.71 2.08 1.78
C MET A 3 4.47 2.97 1.74
N CYS A 4 3.30 2.37 1.60
CA CYS A 4 2.02 3.06 1.45
C CYS A 4 1.13 2.78 2.65
N TYR A 5 0.97 3.78 3.51
CA TYR A 5 0.18 3.74 4.74
C TYR A 5 -1.21 4.31 4.50
N ALA A 6 -2.24 3.47 4.60
CA ALA A 6 -3.62 3.94 4.61
C ALA A 6 -4.01 4.33 6.05
N LEU A 7 -4.48 5.56 6.24
CA LEU A 7 -4.78 6.14 7.55
C LEU A 7 -6.27 6.38 7.75
N GLN A 8 -6.70 6.27 9.00
CA GLN A 8 -7.97 6.80 9.45
C GLN A 8 -7.99 8.34 9.22
N PRO A 9 -9.09 8.92 8.71
CA PRO A 9 -9.11 10.32 8.27
C PRO A 9 -8.66 11.34 9.32
N GLY A 10 -8.98 11.09 10.60
CA GLY A 10 -8.61 11.99 11.71
C GLY A 10 -7.10 12.15 11.94
N PHE A 11 -6.28 11.20 11.47
CA PHE A 11 -4.84 11.23 11.65
C PHE A 11 -4.09 11.73 10.40
N TYR A 12 -4.75 11.77 9.25
CA TYR A 12 -4.08 12.06 7.97
C TYR A 12 -3.35 13.41 7.97
N GLN A 13 -3.99 14.47 8.49
CA GLN A 13 -3.39 15.80 8.50
C GLN A 13 -2.16 15.90 9.43
N ALA A 14 -2.18 15.18 10.55
CA ALA A 14 -1.05 15.17 11.48
C ALA A 14 0.14 14.42 10.85
N PHE A 15 -0.11 13.23 10.33
CA PHE A 15 0.93 12.39 9.74
C PHE A 15 1.48 12.93 8.42
N SER A 16 0.67 13.62 7.60
CA SER A 16 1.15 14.22 6.34
C SER A 16 2.16 15.36 6.55
N LYS A 17 2.22 15.90 7.78
CA LYS A 17 3.20 16.91 8.19
C LYS A 17 4.34 16.31 9.02
N ALA A 18 4.17 15.08 9.48
CA ALA A 18 5.09 14.43 10.42
C ALA A 18 6.17 13.69 9.64
N GLY A 19 7.10 14.44 9.06
CA GLY A 19 8.35 13.97 8.42
C GLY A 19 8.36 12.50 7.97
N ASP A 20 9.23 11.70 8.60
CA ASP A 20 9.32 10.26 8.35
C ASP A 20 8.30 9.48 9.18
N VAL A 21 7.22 9.05 8.53
CA VAL A 21 6.16 8.28 9.18
C VAL A 21 6.56 6.84 9.51
N THR A 22 7.59 6.29 8.86
CA THR A 22 8.04 4.92 9.11
C THR A 22 8.62 4.80 10.52
N VAL A 23 9.44 5.78 10.93
CA VAL A 23 9.99 5.86 12.30
C VAL A 23 8.87 5.97 13.33
N LEU A 24 7.89 6.85 13.09
CA LEU A 24 6.75 7.04 13.99
C LEU A 24 5.97 5.74 14.21
N PHE A 25 5.70 4.99 13.15
CA PHE A 25 4.99 3.72 13.29
C PHE A 25 5.84 2.61 13.93
N HIS A 26 7.16 2.64 13.77
CA HIS A 26 8.05 1.66 14.40
C HIS A 26 8.06 1.79 15.93
N GLU A 27 8.07 3.03 16.43
CA GLU A 27 8.07 3.34 17.87
C GLU A 27 6.71 3.11 18.55
N MET A 28 5.63 3.09 17.77
CA MET A 28 4.27 2.88 18.30
C MET A 28 4.03 1.42 18.72
N GLN A 29 3.15 1.24 19.70
CA GLN A 29 2.63 -0.08 20.03
C GLN A 29 1.64 -0.55 18.95
N GLU A 30 1.50 -1.87 18.79
CA GLU A 30 0.59 -2.45 17.80
C GLU A 30 -0.86 -1.97 17.97
N GLN A 31 -1.35 -1.86 19.20
CA GLN A 31 -2.71 -1.36 19.47
C GLN A 31 -2.91 0.09 19.03
N GLN A 32 -1.87 0.93 19.09
CA GLN A 32 -1.93 2.31 18.61
C GLN A 32 -1.92 2.33 17.09
N ARG A 33 -1.03 1.55 16.46
CA ARG A 33 -1.00 1.37 15.00
C ARG A 33 -2.36 0.95 14.46
N ASN A 34 -3.00 -0.04 15.08
CA ASN A 34 -4.30 -0.56 14.65
C ASN A 34 -5.45 0.47 14.77
N LYS A 35 -5.30 1.50 15.61
CA LYS A 35 -6.26 2.62 15.70
C LYS A 35 -6.03 3.69 14.64
N ILE A 36 -4.82 3.80 14.11
CA ILE A 36 -4.40 4.84 13.17
C ILE A 36 -4.46 4.34 11.74
N LEU A 37 -3.97 3.11 11.49
CA LEU A 37 -3.91 2.49 10.18
C LEU A 37 -5.25 1.86 9.81
N ILE A 38 -5.61 2.01 8.54
CA ILE A 38 -6.58 1.14 7.87
C ILE A 38 -5.78 -0.01 7.29
N ALA A 39 -5.90 -1.20 7.88
CA ALA A 39 -5.19 -2.37 7.40
C ALA A 39 -5.53 -2.66 5.93
N ILE A 40 -4.51 -2.69 5.08
CA ILE A 40 -4.63 -3.13 3.69
C ILE A 40 -4.66 -4.65 3.72
N ASP A 41 -5.83 -5.23 3.43
CA ASP A 41 -5.98 -6.68 3.28
C ASP A 41 -5.66 -7.11 1.85
N VAL A 42 -4.79 -8.12 1.71
CA VAL A 42 -4.32 -8.61 0.41
C VAL A 42 -5.47 -9.19 -0.44
N ALA A 43 -6.44 -9.88 0.17
CA ALA A 43 -7.56 -10.48 -0.56
C ALA A 43 -8.53 -9.40 -1.08
N SER A 44 -8.84 -8.41 -0.26
CA SER A 44 -9.63 -7.23 -0.63
C SER A 44 -8.93 -6.40 -1.70
N LEU A 45 -7.61 -6.24 -1.61
CA LEU A 45 -6.82 -5.54 -2.61
C LEU A 45 -6.81 -6.30 -3.94
N GLN A 46 -6.64 -7.62 -3.91
CA GLN A 46 -6.68 -8.47 -5.11
C GLN A 46 -7.98 -8.28 -5.89
N LYS A 47 -9.14 -8.43 -5.24
CA LYS A 47 -10.46 -8.21 -5.88
C LYS A 47 -10.59 -6.81 -6.48
N SER A 48 -10.04 -5.81 -5.80
CA SER A 48 -10.07 -4.43 -6.29
C SER A 48 -9.15 -4.23 -7.49
N ALA A 49 -7.99 -4.90 -7.49
CA ALA A 49 -7.05 -4.89 -8.58
C ALA A 49 -7.60 -5.60 -9.82
N GLU A 50 -8.25 -6.74 -9.65
CA GLU A 50 -8.90 -7.46 -10.76
C GLU A 50 -9.99 -6.60 -11.43
N ALA A 51 -10.83 -5.94 -10.63
CA ALA A 51 -11.84 -5.01 -11.14
C ALA A 51 -11.22 -3.76 -11.80
N PHE A 52 -10.13 -3.24 -11.25
CA PHE A 52 -9.49 -2.01 -11.74
C PHE A 52 -8.67 -2.24 -13.03
N PHE A 53 -7.94 -3.34 -13.11
CA PHE A 53 -7.11 -3.71 -14.26
C PHE A 53 -7.86 -4.54 -15.31
N GLN A 54 -9.07 -5.01 -14.99
CA GLN A 54 -9.87 -5.90 -15.85
C GLN A 54 -9.10 -7.16 -16.27
N LYS A 55 -8.27 -7.68 -15.35
CA LYS A 55 -7.41 -8.84 -15.56
C LYS A 55 -7.26 -9.59 -14.24
N GLU A 56 -7.12 -10.91 -14.31
CA GLU A 56 -6.78 -11.73 -13.15
C GLU A 56 -5.44 -11.30 -12.53
N ILE A 57 -5.38 -11.25 -11.21
CA ILE A 57 -4.18 -10.88 -10.45
C ILE A 57 -3.68 -12.10 -9.71
N GLN A 58 -2.44 -12.48 -10.03
CA GLN A 58 -1.82 -13.63 -9.39
C GLN A 58 -1.46 -13.27 -7.95
N ARG A 59 -1.70 -14.20 -7.03
CA ARG A 59 -1.42 -14.02 -5.60
C ARG A 59 -0.52 -15.14 -5.10
N SER A 60 0.53 -14.78 -4.38
CA SER A 60 1.35 -15.72 -3.60
C SER A 60 1.54 -15.16 -2.19
N GLY A 61 0.90 -15.78 -1.20
CA GLY A 61 0.90 -15.29 0.18
C GLY A 61 0.33 -13.88 0.29
N ASN A 62 1.18 -12.94 0.68
CA ASN A 62 0.88 -11.51 0.81
C ASN A 62 1.31 -10.66 -0.39
N CYS A 63 1.85 -11.28 -1.45
CA CYS A 63 2.23 -10.61 -2.68
C CYS A 63 1.14 -10.75 -3.75
N LEU A 64 0.92 -9.67 -4.51
CA LEU A 64 0.10 -9.64 -5.71
C LEU A 64 0.96 -9.27 -6.92
N TYR A 65 0.74 -9.96 -8.02
CA TYR A 65 1.50 -9.80 -9.26
C TYR A 65 0.56 -9.44 -10.41
N TYR A 66 0.89 -8.34 -11.07
CA TYR A 66 0.22 -7.87 -12.27
C TYR A 66 1.17 -7.97 -13.47
N ASP A 67 0.92 -8.95 -14.32
CA ASP A 67 1.60 -9.08 -15.60
C ASP A 67 1.06 -8.04 -16.60
N HIS A 68 1.88 -7.05 -16.90
CA HIS A 68 1.55 -5.95 -17.80
C HIS A 68 2.03 -6.25 -19.23
N PHE A 69 1.14 -6.85 -20.03
CA PHE A 69 1.43 -7.31 -21.40
C PHE A 69 2.16 -6.28 -22.27
N LEU A 70 1.66 -5.03 -22.35
CA LEU A 70 2.24 -4.00 -23.23
C LEU A 70 3.67 -3.58 -22.88
N LYS A 71 4.07 -3.74 -21.62
CA LYS A 71 5.41 -3.37 -21.14
C LYS A 71 6.31 -4.59 -20.95
N SER A 72 5.77 -5.79 -21.17
CA SER A 72 6.43 -7.07 -20.94
C SER A 72 7.12 -7.13 -19.57
N CYS A 73 6.43 -6.66 -18.53
CA CYS A 73 6.95 -6.62 -17.16
C CYS A 73 5.89 -7.04 -16.14
N ILE A 74 6.35 -7.52 -15.00
CA ILE A 74 5.51 -7.91 -13.87
C ILE A 74 5.66 -6.84 -12.79
N TYR A 75 4.54 -6.24 -12.41
CA TYR A 75 4.46 -5.36 -11.26
C TYR A 75 4.05 -6.14 -10.03
N GLU A 76 4.70 -5.86 -8.90
CA GLU A 76 4.45 -6.53 -7.63
C GLU A 76 4.00 -5.52 -6.57
N VAL A 77 3.08 -5.93 -5.71
CA VAL A 77 2.83 -5.28 -4.42
C VAL A 77 2.82 -6.33 -3.33
N GLU A 78 3.57 -6.06 -2.26
CA GLU A 78 3.57 -6.91 -1.06
C GLU A 78 2.83 -6.20 0.07
N ILE A 79 2.00 -6.94 0.81
CA ILE A 79 1.34 -6.44 2.01
C ILE A 79 2.09 -6.92 3.26
N GLN A 80 2.69 -6.00 3.99
CA GLN A 80 3.39 -6.28 5.24
C GLN A 80 2.70 -5.55 6.39
N ASN A 81 2.20 -6.28 7.38
CA ASN A 81 1.52 -5.72 8.56
C ASN A 81 0.42 -4.69 8.20
N GLY A 82 -0.34 -4.96 7.14
CA GLY A 82 -1.40 -4.07 6.65
C GLY A 82 -0.93 -2.83 5.88
N VAL A 83 0.36 -2.76 5.53
CA VAL A 83 0.98 -1.68 4.73
C VAL A 83 1.40 -2.24 3.37
N ALA A 84 1.14 -1.49 2.29
CA ALA A 84 1.53 -1.91 0.95
C ALA A 84 2.95 -1.45 0.63
N CYS A 85 3.77 -2.36 0.11
CA CYS A 85 5.16 -2.14 -0.29
C CYS A 85 5.28 -2.27 -1.81
N LEU A 86 5.87 -1.25 -2.44
CA LEU A 86 6.05 -1.14 -3.88
C LEU A 86 7.51 -0.77 -4.20
N ASN A 87 8.00 -1.14 -5.38
CA ASN A 87 9.32 -0.70 -5.83
C ASN A 87 9.37 0.82 -6.04
N ASP A 88 8.36 1.38 -6.72
CA ASP A 88 8.24 2.80 -7.01
C ASP A 88 6.77 3.22 -7.27
N CYS A 89 6.53 4.52 -7.46
CA CYS A 89 5.21 5.09 -7.73
C CYS A 89 4.75 4.97 -9.20
N THR A 90 5.57 4.40 -10.09
CA THR A 90 5.16 4.04 -11.46
C THR A 90 4.41 2.71 -11.50
N ASN A 91 4.49 1.93 -10.41
CA ASN A 91 3.74 0.70 -10.23
C ASN A 91 2.21 0.96 -10.31
N PRO A 92 1.46 0.25 -11.18
CA PRO A 92 0.01 0.44 -11.34
C PRO A 92 -0.79 0.26 -10.05
N PHE A 93 -0.32 -0.59 -9.12
CA PHE A 93 -0.96 -0.75 -7.81
C PHE A 93 -0.99 0.55 -7.01
N TYR A 94 -0.05 1.47 -7.23
CA TYR A 94 -0.07 2.78 -6.58
C TYR A 94 -1.33 3.60 -6.93
N GLN A 95 -1.75 3.59 -8.20
CA GLN A 95 -2.96 4.31 -8.62
C GLN A 95 -4.22 3.68 -8.04
N LEU A 96 -4.25 2.35 -7.94
CA LEU A 96 -5.33 1.63 -7.26
C LEU A 96 -5.39 2.02 -5.78
N LEU A 97 -4.26 2.01 -5.08
CA LEU A 97 -4.19 2.37 -3.65
C LEU A 97 -4.71 3.79 -3.41
N LYS A 98 -4.28 4.77 -4.21
CA LYS A 98 -4.79 6.15 -4.14
C LYS A 98 -6.30 6.24 -4.35
N ARG A 99 -6.86 5.41 -5.23
CA ARG A 99 -8.30 5.40 -5.52
C ARG A 99 -9.09 4.72 -4.40
N LYS A 100 -8.56 3.65 -3.82
CA LYS A 100 -9.21 2.87 -2.75
C LYS A 100 -9.10 3.53 -1.38
N TYR A 101 -7.97 4.17 -1.09
CA TYR A 101 -7.68 4.78 0.21
C TYR A 101 -7.47 6.29 0.06
N ARG A 102 -8.47 7.07 0.52
CA ARG A 102 -8.46 8.54 0.43
C ARG A 102 -7.32 9.19 1.21
N CYS A 103 -6.93 8.58 2.33
CA CYS A 103 -5.90 9.09 3.23
C CYS A 103 -4.68 8.17 3.15
N LEU A 104 -3.94 8.26 2.04
CA LEU A 104 -2.75 7.44 1.77
C LEU A 104 -1.49 8.29 1.92
N ILE A 105 -0.55 7.86 2.77
CA ILE A 105 0.79 8.43 2.86
C ILE A 105 1.79 7.48 2.21
N VAL A 106 2.72 8.03 1.45
CA VAL A 106 3.80 7.27 0.80
C VAL A 106 5.13 7.72 1.39
N GLN A 107 5.86 6.78 1.96
CA GLN A 107 7.21 7.02 2.49
C GLN A 107 8.23 6.31 1.61
N GLU A 108 9.32 7.00 1.32
CA GLU A 108 10.51 6.37 0.77
C GLU A 108 11.30 5.72 1.91
N VAL A 109 11.66 4.46 1.70
CA VAL A 109 12.52 3.71 2.61
C VAL A 109 13.70 3.17 1.81
N ASP A 110 14.89 3.44 2.34
CA ASP A 110 16.14 2.88 1.86
C ASP A 110 16.17 1.38 2.17
N LYS A 111 16.74 0.61 1.24
CA LYS A 111 16.90 -0.85 1.39
C LYS A 111 18.13 -1.18 2.21
#